data_AF-A0A953XXR3-F1
#
_entry.id   AF-A0A953XXR3-F1
#
_cell.length_a   1.000
_cell.length_b   1.000
_cell.length_c   1.000
_cell.angle_alpha   90.00
_cell.angle_beta   90.00
_cell.angle_gamma   90.00
#
_symmetry.space_group_name_H-M   'P 1'
#
loop_
_entity.id
_entity.type
_entity.pdbx_description
1 polymer ?
#
loop_
_entity_poly.entity_id
_entity_poly.type
_entity_poly.pdbx_seq_one_letter_code
_entity_poly.pdbx_strand_id
1 'polypeptide(L)'
;MQLPLPVHFQWIAILLSAWVTRREVAYVEYLEAENRSLRSQLPGKPKFTDAQRRLLAEKAKALGWAALHEIETIVTPATLLRWYRELV
;
A
#
# COMPACT_ATOMS: atom_id res chain seq x y z
N MET A 1 -7.67 9.29 -32.69
CA MET A 1 -7.79 10.55 -31.93
C MET A 1 -8.85 10.31 -30.86
N GLN A 2 -8.45 9.96 -29.63
CA GLN A 2 -9.40 9.73 -28.54
C GLN A 2 -9.95 11.10 -28.13
N LEU A 3 -11.24 11.33 -28.37
CA LEU A 3 -11.91 12.56 -28.00
C LEU A 3 -11.93 12.65 -26.46
N PRO A 4 -11.37 13.68 -25.82
CA PRO A 4 -11.38 13.77 -24.36
C PRO A 4 -12.84 13.86 -23.89
N LEU A 5 -13.15 13.13 -22.81
CA LEU A 5 -14.46 13.18 -22.18
C LEU A 5 -14.84 14.63 -21.87
N PRO A 6 -16.12 15.03 -22.06
CA PRO A 6 -16.58 16.38 -21.75
C PRO A 6 -16.21 16.80 -20.32
N VAL A 7 -15.82 18.07 -20.14
CA VAL A 7 -15.27 18.63 -18.89
C VAL A 7 -16.15 18.37 -17.66
N HIS A 8 -17.47 18.37 -17.81
CA HIS A 8 -18.39 18.07 -16.71
C HIS A 8 -18.26 16.63 -16.20
N PHE A 9 -18.01 15.65 -17.07
CA PHE A 9 -17.75 14.27 -16.64
C PHE A 9 -16.41 14.15 -15.92
N GLN A 10 -15.40 14.95 -16.30
CA GLN A 10 -14.12 14.98 -15.59
C GLN A 10 -14.30 15.53 -14.16
N TRP A 11 -15.07 16.60 -13.99
CA TRP A 11 -15.39 17.13 -12.65
C TRP A 11 -16.19 16.13 -11.80
N ILE A 12 -17.18 15.46 -12.39
CA ILE A 12 -17.94 14.40 -11.70
C ILE A 12 -17.00 13.27 -11.28
N ALA A 13 -16.09 12.82 -12.15
CA ALA A 13 -15.13 11.77 -11.83
C ALA A 13 -14.17 12.17 -10.71
N ILE A 14 -13.67 13.42 -10.69
CA ILE A 14 -12.81 13.93 -9.61
C ILE A 14 -13.58 14.01 -8.29
N LEU A 15 -14.82 14.48 -8.29
CA LEU A 15 -15.64 14.56 -7.08
C LEU A 15 -15.96 13.16 -6.53
N LEU A 16 -16.27 12.20 -7.41
CA LEU A 16 -16.51 10.81 -7.03
C LEU A 16 -15.23 10.14 -6.50
N SER A 17 -14.08 10.34 -7.14
CA SER A 17 -12.82 9.77 -6.67
C SER A 17 -12.43 10.37 -5.31
N ALA A 18 -12.57 11.68 -5.14
CA ALA A 18 -12.33 12.35 -3.87
C ALA A 18 -13.29 11.88 -2.77
N TRP A 19 -14.55 11.56 -3.11
CA TRP A 19 -15.52 11.05 -2.15
C TRP A 19 -15.20 9.61 -1.71
N VAL A 20 -14.94 8.70 -2.65
CA VAL A 20 -14.60 7.29 -2.36
C VAL A 20 -13.32 7.19 -1.54
N THR A 21 -12.33 8.05 -1.82
CA THR A 21 -11.00 7.97 -1.20
C THR A 21 -10.98 8.42 0.27
N ARG A 22 -11.89 9.31 0.69
CA ARG A 22 -11.86 9.89 2.06
C ARG A 22 -11.97 8.84 3.16
N ARG A 23 -12.84 7.84 2.99
CA ARG A 23 -13.02 6.79 3.99
C ARG A 23 -11.81 5.85 4.02
N GLU A 24 -11.28 5.50 2.85
CA GLU A 24 -10.09 4.67 2.72
C GLU A 24 -8.86 5.33 3.36
N VAL A 25 -8.69 6.64 3.19
CA VAL A 25 -7.59 7.40 3.80
C VAL A 25 -7.62 7.31 5.33
N ALA A 26 -8.78 7.49 5.96
CA ALA A 26 -8.88 7.38 7.42
C ALA A 26 -8.52 5.98 7.95
N TYR A 27 -8.88 4.92 7.23
CA TYR A 27 -8.46 3.56 7.58
C TYR A 27 -6.95 3.35 7.46
N VAL A 28 -6.35 3.86 6.38
CA VAL A 28 -4.90 3.78 6.18
C VAL A 28 -4.16 4.54 7.27
N GLU A 29 -4.56 5.78 7.57
CA GLU A 29 -3.96 6.60 8.62
C GLU A 29 -4.02 5.91 10.00
N TYR A 30 -5.16 5.30 10.33
CA TYR A 30 -5.31 4.52 11.56
C TYR A 30 -4.37 3.31 11.58
N LEU A 31 -4.36 2.50 10.52
CA LEU A 31 -3.52 1.30 10.45
C LEU A 31 -2.03 1.64 10.44
N GLU A 32 -1.61 2.78 9.88
CA GLU A 32 -0.25 3.27 10.00
C GLU A 32 0.10 3.65 11.43
N ALA A 33 -0.80 4.35 12.13
CA ALA A 33 -0.59 4.71 13.53
C ALA A 33 -0.48 3.46 14.43
N GLU A 34 -1.35 2.46 14.19
CA GLU A 34 -1.29 1.17 14.88
C GLU A 34 0.01 0.42 14.55
N ASN A 35 0.39 0.32 13.27
CA ASN A 35 1.65 -0.32 12.86
C ASN A 35 2.87 0.34 13.50
N ARG A 36 2.92 1.68 13.59
CA ARG A 36 3.99 2.41 14.28
C ARG A 36 4.04 2.07 15.78
N SER A 37 2.89 2.00 16.44
CA SER A 37 2.78 1.61 17.85
C SER A 37 3.21 0.15 18.10
N LEU A 38 2.84 -0.77 17.21
CA LEU A 38 3.26 -2.17 17.31
C LEU A 38 4.76 -2.31 17.03
N ARG A 39 5.29 -1.57 16.06
CA ARG A 39 6.70 -1.59 15.70
C ARG A 39 7.59 -1.10 16.84
N SER A 40 7.18 -0.08 17.58
CA SER A 40 7.95 0.43 18.73
C SER A 40 8.02 -0.56 19.90
N GLN A 41 7.07 -1.49 19.98
CA GLN A 41 7.05 -2.55 21.00
C GLN A 41 7.89 -3.78 20.62
N LEU A 42 8.33 -3.89 19.36
CA LEU A 42 9.11 -5.04 18.94
C LEU A 42 10.55 -4.95 19.48
N PRO A 43 11.08 -6.03 20.10
CA PRO A 43 12.45 -6.04 20.66
C PRO A 43 13.54 -6.10 19.58
N GLY A 44 13.19 -6.02 18.29
CA GLY A 44 14.11 -6.12 17.17
C GLY A 44 13.41 -6.41 15.85
N LYS A 45 14.17 -6.83 14.84
CA LYS A 45 13.61 -7.19 13.53
C LYS A 45 12.71 -8.44 13.65
N PRO A 46 11.42 -8.36 13.26
CA PRO A 46 10.53 -9.51 13.35
C PRO A 46 10.95 -10.61 12.37
N LYS A 47 10.80 -11.88 12.80
CA LYS A 47 10.98 -13.04 11.93
C LYS A 47 9.66 -13.35 11.25
N PHE A 48 9.64 -13.27 9.91
CA PHE A 48 8.48 -13.64 9.10
C PHE A 48 8.57 -15.11 8.69
N THR A 49 7.48 -15.85 8.87
CA THR A 49 7.24 -17.18 8.27
C THR A 49 7.02 -17.04 6.76
N ASP A 50 7.21 -18.12 5.99
CA ASP A 50 7.03 -18.06 4.54
C ASP A 50 5.60 -17.70 4.12
N ALA A 51 4.58 -18.13 4.90
CA ALA A 51 3.20 -17.70 4.71
C ALA A 51 3.03 -16.18 4.87
N GLN A 52 3.64 -15.59 5.90
CA GLN A 52 3.61 -14.13 6.09
C GLN A 52 4.38 -13.40 4.99
N ARG A 53 5.53 -13.93 4.56
CA ARG A 53 6.32 -13.35 3.45
C ARG A 53 5.53 -13.33 2.16
N ARG A 54 4.85 -14.44 1.82
CA ARG A 54 4.01 -14.55 0.63
C ARG A 54 2.87 -13.55 0.66
N LEU A 55 2.16 -13.45 1.79
CA LEU A 55 1.09 -12.48 1.98
C LEU A 55 1.58 -11.03 1.76
N LEU A 56 2.69 -10.65 2.41
CA LEU A 56 3.26 -9.32 2.27
C LEU A 56 3.76 -9.04 0.85
N ALA A 57 4.34 -10.05 0.20
CA ALA A 57 4.85 -9.95 -1.16
C ALA A 57 3.73 -9.74 -2.18
N GLU A 58 2.61 -10.45 -2.07
CA GLU A 58 1.44 -10.27 -2.95
C GLU A 58 0.87 -8.85 -2.82
N LYS A 59 0.74 -8.34 -1.60
CA LYS A 59 0.28 -6.95 -1.37
C LYS A 59 1.29 -5.91 -1.86
N ALA A 60 2.58 -6.15 -1.62
CA ALA A 60 3.64 -5.26 -2.10
C ALA A 60 3.70 -5.18 -3.63
N LYS A 61 3.47 -6.30 -4.33
CA LYS A 61 3.42 -6.30 -5.79
C LYS A 61 2.26 -5.46 -6.32
N ALA A 62 1.09 -5.51 -5.68
CA ALA A 62 -0.07 -4.71 -6.06
C ALA A 62 0.16 -3.20 -5.85
N LEU A 63 0.90 -2.80 -4.82
CA LEU A 63 1.27 -1.41 -4.55
C LEU A 63 2.35 -0.89 -5.52
N GLY A 64 3.30 -1.74 -5.91
CA GLY A 64 4.40 -1.36 -6.78
C GLY A 64 5.50 -0.54 -6.09
N TRP A 65 6.60 -0.29 -6.81
CA TRP A 65 7.83 0.25 -6.22
C TRP A 65 7.66 1.66 -5.64
N ALA A 66 7.00 2.57 -6.36
CA ALA A 66 6.85 3.97 -5.97
C ALA A 66 6.03 4.10 -4.67
N ALA A 67 4.84 3.50 -4.64
CA ALA A 67 3.98 3.55 -3.45
C ALA A 67 4.64 2.90 -2.22
N LEU A 68 5.41 1.82 -2.39
CA LEU A 68 6.15 1.19 -1.28
C LEU A 68 7.24 2.09 -0.67
N HIS A 69 7.73 3.10 -1.38
CA HIS A 69 8.70 4.08 -0.85
C HIS A 69 8.01 5.22 -0.10
N GLU A 70 6.72 5.44 -0.33
CA GLU A 70 5.94 6.48 0.32
C GLU A 70 5.41 6.03 1.68
N ILE A 71 5.38 4.73 1.96
CA ILE A 71 4.90 4.17 3.23
C ILE A 71 6.03 3.64 4.12
N GLU A 72 5.82 3.69 5.44
CA GLU A 72 6.78 3.21 6.42
C GLU A 72 6.74 1.67 6.55
N THR A 73 7.51 0.98 5.71
CA THR A 73 7.55 -0.49 5.70
C THR A 73 8.51 -1.07 6.77
N ILE A 74 8.11 -2.19 7.39
CA ILE A 74 8.99 -2.97 8.29
C ILE A 74 10.07 -3.71 7.49
N VAL A 75 9.74 -4.11 6.27
CA VAL A 75 10.60 -4.86 5.34
C VAL A 75 10.90 -3.96 4.16
N THR A 76 12.17 -3.89 3.73
CA THR A 76 12.53 -3.00 2.62
C THR A 76 11.75 -3.35 1.34
N PRO A 77 11.34 -2.35 0.53
CA PRO A 77 10.62 -2.59 -0.72
C PRO A 77 11.31 -3.60 -1.65
N ALA A 78 12.65 -3.54 -1.73
CA ALA A 78 13.45 -4.50 -2.49
C ALA A 78 13.29 -5.94 -1.99
N THR A 79 13.24 -6.14 -0.67
CA THR A 79 13.06 -7.47 -0.06
C THR A 79 11.65 -7.99 -0.31
N LEU A 80 10.62 -7.15 -0.20
CA LEU A 80 9.23 -7.53 -0.48
C LEU A 80 9.04 -7.96 -1.94
N LEU A 81 9.60 -7.20 -2.88
CA LEU A 81 9.54 -7.55 -4.30
C LEU A 81 10.41 -8.77 -4.64
N ARG A 82 11.48 -9.03 -3.87
CA ARG A 82 12.25 -10.26 -4.01
C ARG A 82 11.44 -11.46 -3.53
N TRP A 83 10.81 -11.37 -2.35
CA TRP A 83 9.92 -12.43 -1.85
C TRP A 83 8.80 -12.76 -2.83
N TYR A 84 8.27 -11.76 -3.53
CA TYR A 84 7.27 -12.01 -4.58
C TYR A 84 7.81 -12.90 -5.68
N ARG A 85 9.03 -12.66 -6.17
CA ARG A 85 9.66 -13.47 -7.24
C ARG A 85 10.05 -14.87 -6.78
N GLU A 86 10.31 -15.05 -5.49
CA GLU A 86 10.80 -16.31 -4.92
C GLU A 86 9.66 -17.21 -4.43
N LEU A 87 8.53 -16.64 -3.98
CA LEU A 87 7.47 -17.36 -3.26
C LEU A 87 6.13 -17.41 -4.00
N VAL A 88 5.95 -16.63 -5.08
CA VAL A 88 4.72 -16.52 -5.88
C VAL A 88 5.05 -16.78 -7.35
#